data_AF-A0A4V6JLX7-F1
#
_entry.id   AF-A0A4V6JLX7-F1
#
_cell.length_a   1.000
_cell.length_b   1.000
_cell.length_c   1.000
_cell.angle_alpha   90.00
_cell.angle_beta   90.00
_cell.angle_gamma   90.00
#
_symmetry.space_group_name_H-M   'P 1'
#
loop_
_entity.id
_entity.type
_entity.pdbx_description
1 polymer ?
#
loop_
_entity_poly.entity_id
_entity_poly.type
_entity_poly.pdbx_seq_one_letter_code
_entity_poly.pdbx_strand_id
1 'polypeptide(L)'
;MSMTPTLNRGLQRYIADSNSALLGLQPEDWLDMPEPVNIPGTSYQYKNWRRKLSTSLEAMFADDEVNKLIKDLDKRRKAAARK
;
A
#
# COMPACT_ATOMS: atom_id res chain seq x y z
N MET A 1 -0.43 19.90 4.36
CA MET A 1 -0.40 19.24 3.03
C MET A 1 -1.28 18.02 3.11
N SER A 2 -2.10 17.74 2.10
CA SER A 2 -2.94 16.54 2.02
C SER A 2 -2.18 15.37 1.37
N MET A 3 -2.66 14.13 1.58
CA MET A 3 -2.19 12.99 0.80
C MET A 3 -2.51 13.18 -0.68
N THR A 4 -1.62 12.72 -1.56
CA THR A 4 -1.82 12.76 -3.02
C THR A 4 -1.30 11.45 -3.63
N PRO A 5 -1.79 11.04 -4.82
CA PRO A 5 -1.26 9.87 -5.52
C PRO A 5 0.25 9.94 -5.78
N THR A 6 0.78 11.14 -6.00
CA THR A 6 2.23 11.36 -6.19
C THR A 6 3.01 11.09 -4.91
N LEU A 7 2.53 11.57 -3.75
CA LEU A 7 3.18 11.35 -2.47
C LEU A 7 3.06 9.88 -2.04
N ASN A 8 1.87 9.29 -2.13
CA ASN A 8 1.61 7.89 -1.82
C ASN A 8 2.56 6.97 -2.60
N ARG A 9 2.63 7.14 -3.93
CA ARG A 9 3.58 6.40 -4.78
C ARG A 9 5.04 6.69 -4.38
N GLY A 10 5.37 7.94 -4.07
CA GLY A 10 6.71 8.33 -3.63
C GLY A 10 7.19 7.57 -2.38
N LEU A 11 6.32 7.43 -1.38
CA LEU A 11 6.60 6.68 -0.15
C LEU A 11 6.85 5.20 -0.43
N GLN A 12 6.00 4.57 -1.26
CA GLN A 12 6.16 3.16 -1.63
C GLN A 12 7.42 2.92 -2.49
N ARG A 13 7.74 3.85 -3.40
CA ARG A 13 8.99 3.79 -4.19
C ARG A 13 10.23 3.85 -3.30
N TYR A 14 10.22 4.73 -2.31
CA TYR A 14 11.36 4.90 -1.41
C TYR A 14 11.78 3.59 -0.73
N ILE A 15 10.81 2.83 -0.21
CA ILE A 15 11.07 1.51 0.38
C ILE A 15 11.33 0.43 -0.66
N ALA A 16 10.74 0.52 -1.86
CA ALA A 16 11.02 -0.42 -2.95
C ALA A 16 12.44 -0.31 -3.52
N ASP A 17 13.02 0.88 -3.52
CA ASP A 17 14.39 1.13 -3.96
C ASP A 17 15.45 0.77 -2.87
N SER A 18 15.01 0.32 -1.69
CA SER A 18 15.91 -0.07 -0.59
C SER A 18 16.64 -1.40 -0.84
N ASN A 19 17.72 -1.61 -0.07
CA ASN A 19 18.50 -2.86 -0.09
C ASN A 19 17.88 -4.00 0.73
N SER A 20 16.68 -3.81 1.29
CA SER A 20 15.99 -4.89 2.00
C SER A 20 15.69 -6.04 1.05
N ALA A 21 15.94 -7.28 1.48
CA ALA A 21 15.69 -8.47 0.67
C ALA A 21 14.19 -8.66 0.39
N LEU A 22 13.35 -8.36 1.37
CA LEU A 22 11.89 -8.45 1.27
C LEU A 22 11.24 -7.07 1.40
N LEU A 23 10.15 -6.88 0.68
CA LEU A 23 9.26 -5.73 0.78
C LEU A 23 7.84 -6.24 1.01
N GLY A 24 7.22 -5.83 2.11
CA GLY A 24 5.78 -6.00 2.35
C GLY A 24 5.03 -4.73 1.98
N LEU A 25 3.89 -4.86 1.30
CA LEU A 25 3.01 -3.76 0.92
C LEU A 25 1.60 -4.04 1.42
N GLN A 26 0.92 -3.01 1.92
CA GLN A 26 -0.46 -3.10 2.38
C GLN A 26 -1.41 -2.65 1.27
N PRO A 27 -2.46 -3.42 0.92
CA PRO A 27 -3.46 -3.00 -0.06
C PRO A 27 -4.21 -1.72 0.33
N GLU A 28 -4.29 -1.41 1.62
CA GLU A 28 -4.82 -0.13 2.12
C GLU A 28 -4.11 1.08 1.49
N ASP A 29 -2.81 1.00 1.27
CA ASP A 29 -2.02 2.09 0.68
C ASP A 29 -2.24 2.19 -0.84
N TRP A 30 -2.59 1.09 -1.52
CA TRP A 30 -2.96 1.12 -2.93
C TRP A 30 -4.32 1.80 -3.15
N LEU A 31 -5.20 1.67 -2.15
CA LEU A 31 -6.56 2.16 -2.15
C LEU A 31 -6.72 3.50 -1.41
N ASP A 32 -5.61 4.11 -0.97
CA ASP A 32 -5.54 5.37 -0.23
C ASP A 32 -6.48 5.43 0.99
N MET A 33 -6.55 4.34 1.75
CA MET A 33 -7.47 4.20 2.88
C MET A 33 -6.93 4.84 4.17
N PRO A 34 -7.63 5.82 4.76
CA PRO A 34 -7.14 6.51 5.95
C PRO A 34 -7.45 5.78 7.28
N GLU A 35 -8.45 4.91 7.34
CA GLU A 35 -8.87 4.27 8.59
C GLU A 35 -8.02 3.04 8.96
N PRO A 36 -7.55 2.93 10.22
CA PRO A 36 -6.75 1.80 10.66
C PRO A 36 -7.59 0.52 10.81
N VAL A 37 -6.97 -0.65 10.63
CA VAL A 37 -7.61 -1.92 10.98
C VAL A 37 -7.63 -2.20 12.48
N ASN A 38 -6.66 -1.62 13.21
CA ASN A 38 -6.44 -1.83 14.63
C ASN A 38 -5.84 -0.58 15.28
N ILE A 39 -6.31 -0.23 16.47
CA ILE A 39 -5.73 0.80 17.33
C ILE A 39 -5.24 0.12 18.62
N PRO A 40 -3.92 -0.03 18.82
CA PRO A 40 -3.36 -0.64 20.02
C PRO A 40 -3.86 0.01 21.31
N GLY A 41 -4.09 -0.79 22.35
CA GLY A 41 -4.58 -0.31 23.66
C GLY A 41 -6.09 -0.03 23.72
N THR A 42 -6.86 -0.40 22.69
CA THR A 42 -8.33 -0.27 22.68
C THR A 42 -9.01 -1.64 22.72
N SER A 43 -10.22 -1.68 23.28
CA SER A 43 -11.11 -2.85 23.28
C SER A 43 -12.42 -2.52 22.57
N TYR A 44 -13.32 -1.77 23.21
CA TYR A 44 -14.63 -1.40 22.67
C TYR A 44 -14.66 0.00 22.03
N GLN A 45 -13.61 0.81 22.21
CA GLN A 45 -13.54 2.18 21.70
C GLN A 45 -13.43 2.23 20.17
N TYR A 46 -12.85 1.20 19.55
CA TYR A 46 -12.71 1.08 18.11
C TYR A 46 -13.12 -0.32 17.64
N LYS A 47 -13.65 -0.41 16.43
CA LYS A 47 -14.03 -1.68 15.80
C LYS A 47 -12.79 -2.39 15.24
N ASN A 48 -11.85 -2.74 16.12
CA ASN A 48 -10.63 -3.45 15.74
C ASN A 48 -10.96 -4.74 14.98
N TRP A 49 -10.10 -5.10 14.02
CA TRP A 49 -10.17 -6.35 13.25
C TRP A 49 -11.43 -6.52 12.40
N ARG A 50 -12.13 -5.42 12.09
CA ARG A 50 -13.42 -5.47 11.38
C ARG A 50 -13.48 -4.61 10.14
N ARG A 51 -12.60 -3.61 9.98
CA ARG A 51 -12.58 -2.74 8.80
C ARG A 51 -12.09 -3.55 7.60
N LYS A 52 -12.95 -3.66 6.58
CA LYS A 52 -12.69 -4.30 5.28
C LYS A 52 -11.94 -3.33 4.37
N LEU A 53 -11.33 -3.83 3.30
CA LEU A 53 -10.87 -2.99 2.19
C LEU A 53 -12.07 -2.30 1.52
N SER A 54 -11.82 -1.14 0.89
CA SER A 54 -12.86 -0.31 0.26
C SER A 54 -13.40 -0.88 -1.05
N THR A 55 -12.76 -1.91 -1.61
CA THR A 55 -13.15 -2.52 -2.88
C THR A 55 -12.93 -4.04 -2.88
N SER A 56 -13.47 -4.75 -3.87
CA SER A 56 -13.26 -6.19 -4.07
C SER A 56 -11.92 -6.46 -4.76
N LEU A 57 -11.48 -7.72 -4.77
CA LEU A 57 -10.26 -8.12 -5.48
C LEU A 57 -10.39 -7.88 -6.99
N GLU A 58 -11.54 -8.24 -7.57
CA GLU A 58 -11.82 -8.09 -9.01
C GLU A 58 -11.74 -6.63 -9.42
N ALA A 59 -12.36 -5.73 -8.64
CA ALA A 59 -12.33 -4.31 -8.92
C ALA A 59 -10.93 -3.71 -8.71
N MET A 60 -10.23 -4.09 -7.63
CA MET A 60 -8.86 -3.61 -7.36
C MET A 60 -7.88 -3.99 -8.47
N PHE A 61 -7.96 -5.22 -8.98
CA PHE A 61 -7.05 -5.68 -10.04
C PHE A 61 -7.53 -5.35 -11.46
N ALA A 62 -8.75 -4.82 -11.62
CA ALA A 62 -9.21 -4.19 -12.85
C ALA A 62 -8.88 -2.68 -12.91
N ASP A 63 -8.41 -2.08 -11.81
CA ASP A 63 -8.05 -0.67 -11.75
C ASP A 63 -6.66 -0.41 -12.39
N ASP A 64 -6.62 0.51 -13.35
CA ASP A 64 -5.40 0.87 -14.08
C ASP A 64 -4.34 1.53 -13.19
N GLU A 65 -4.73 2.33 -12.21
CA GLU A 65 -3.80 3.02 -11.32
C GLU A 65 -3.15 2.05 -10.33
N VAL A 66 -3.92 1.10 -9.78
CA VAL A 66 -3.37 0.01 -8.94
C VAL A 66 -2.38 -0.82 -9.75
N ASN A 67 -2.73 -1.23 -10.98
CA ASN A 67 -1.85 -2.01 -11.84
C ASN A 67 -0.58 -1.24 -12.24
N LYS A 68 -0.68 0.07 -12.53
CA LYS A 68 0.49 0.93 -12.82
C LYS A 68 1.41 1.04 -11.60
N LEU A 69 0.85 1.22 -10.41
CA LEU A 69 1.61 1.30 -9.15
C LEU A 69 2.39 0.01 -8.91
N ILE A 70 1.71 -1.14 -8.88
CA ILE A 70 2.36 -2.43 -8.59
C ILE A 70 3.44 -2.75 -9.64
N LYS A 71 3.18 -2.47 -10.92
CA LYS A 71 4.17 -2.66 -12.00
C LYS A 71 5.41 -1.77 -11.84
N ASP A 72 5.24 -0.54 -11.39
CA ASP A 72 6.36 0.38 -11.12
C ASP A 72 7.18 -0.09 -9.90
N LEU A 73 6.53 -0.54 -8.83
CA LEU A 73 7.22 -1.08 -7.65
C LEU A 73 7.97 -2.39 -7.96
N ASP A 74 7.37 -3.31 -8.73
CA ASP A 74 8.04 -4.54 -9.19
C ASP A 74 9.30 -4.22 -10.01
N LYS A 75 9.22 -3.25 -10.94
CA LYS A 75 10.37 -2.81 -11.73
C LYS A 75 11.50 -2.29 -10.84
N ARG A 76 11.18 -1.53 -9.80
CA ARG A 76 12.15 -0.99 -8.83
C ARG A 76 12.82 -2.08 -8.02
N ARG A 77 12.04 -3.04 -7.50
CA ARG A 77 12.57 -4.21 -6.78
C ARG A 77 13.55 -5.02 -7.64
N LYS A 78 13.21 -5.28 -8.90
CA LYS A 78 14.09 -5.97 -9.85
C LYS A 78 15.35 -5.17 -10.19
N ALA A 79 15.28 -3.85 -10.23
CA ALA A 79 16.44 -2.99 -10.47
C ALA A 79 17.35 -2.92 -9.24
N ALA A 80 16.80 -2.84 -8.03
CA ALA A 80 17.55 -2.83 -6.78
C ALA A 80 18.29 -4.16 -6.54
N ALA A 81 17.65 -5.29 -6.84
CA ALA A 81 18.26 -6.63 -6.68
C ALA A 81 19.41 -6.94 -7.65
N ARG A 82 19.63 -6.10 -8.67
CA ARG A 82 20.73 -6.23 -9.64
C ARG A 82 21.97 -5.42 -9.26
N LYS A 83 21.87 -4.58 -8.22
CA LYS A 83 22.99 -3.83 -7.66
C LYS A 83 23.67 -4.65 -6.59
#